data_AF-A0A4Q6C310-F1
#
_entry.id   AF-A0A4Q6C310-F1
#
_cell.length_a   1.000
_cell.length_b   1.000
_cell.length_c   1.000
_cell.angle_alpha   90.00
_cell.angle_beta   90.00
_cell.angle_gamma   90.00
#
_symmetry.space_group_name_H-M   'P 1'
#
loop_
_entity.id
_entity.type
_entity.pdbx_description
1 polymer ?
#
loop_
_entity_poly.entity_id
_entity_poly.type
_entity_poly.pdbx_seq_one_letter_code
_entity_poly.pdbx_strand_id
1 'polypeptide(L)'
;LACAYMSPEEIAKSVEKVNLLTSRPYAINLFAPTQTPSAPIASPDQIESARAITKAYRAELQLPEPPLTSPFHPNFDDQFDIVLKLSPAVLSFVFGTLEAKHMEACRNRGILTMGAATTLEEARALEAAGVSYIVAQGTEAGGHRALFSTDDDEPGVSTEDLTKELLSNLKTPIIAAGGIMTGEDLAKFIKLGASAVQMGTAFLLAHEAATSKPYRELILHSERTPELTRAFSGRLARGLPNRFQDEMKAAPHGVLPFPIQNAFTRDLRKKSAEVGSPDFISAWAGLGVSKIRNGFSSVELLHQFEKEALATLKP
;
A
#
# COMPACT_ATOMS: atom_id res chain seq x y z
N LEU A 1 -3.99 4.40 9.74
CA LEU A 1 -5.05 3.42 9.45
C LEU A 1 -5.21 3.30 7.93
N ALA A 2 -5.13 2.09 7.38
CA ALA A 2 -5.41 1.85 5.96
C ALA A 2 -6.90 1.52 5.78
N CYS A 3 -7.64 2.41 5.13
CA CYS A 3 -9.10 2.40 5.10
C CYS A 3 -9.68 2.22 3.70
N ALA A 4 -8.85 2.11 2.66
CA ALA A 4 -9.29 2.10 1.27
C ALA A 4 -10.35 1.03 0.92
N TYR A 5 -10.30 -0.14 1.59
CA TYR A 5 -11.27 -1.22 1.37
C TYR A 5 -12.43 -1.24 2.39
N MET A 6 -12.48 -0.28 3.32
CA MET A 6 -13.47 -0.23 4.40
C MET A 6 -14.70 0.59 4.01
N SER A 7 -15.89 0.17 4.45
CA SER A 7 -17.08 1.01 4.38
C SER A 7 -16.96 2.22 5.32
N PRO A 8 -17.77 3.28 5.13
CA PRO A 8 -17.77 4.42 6.05
C PRO A 8 -17.99 4.03 7.53
N GLU A 9 -18.86 3.05 7.79
CA GLU A 9 -19.13 2.54 9.13
C GLU A 9 -17.93 1.78 9.72
N GLU A 10 -17.21 1.02 8.88
CA GLU A 10 -15.99 0.32 9.29
C GLU A 10 -14.85 1.31 9.61
N ILE A 11 -14.74 2.40 8.86
CA ILE A 11 -13.81 3.49 9.13
C ILE A 11 -14.12 4.11 10.50
N ALA A 12 -15.37 4.50 10.75
CA ALA A 12 -15.79 5.09 12.02
C ALA A 12 -15.47 4.18 13.21
N LYS A 13 -15.84 2.89 13.13
CA LYS A 13 -15.54 1.90 14.17
C LYS A 13 -14.03 1.70 14.39
N SER A 14 -13.23 1.79 13.34
CA SER A 14 -11.78 1.64 13.44
C SER A 14 -11.14 2.86 14.12
N VAL A 15 -11.65 4.06 13.82
CA VAL A 15 -11.21 5.30 14.47
C VAL A 15 -11.63 5.35 15.94
N GLU A 16 -12.83 4.90 16.29
CA GLU A 16 -13.25 4.76 17.69
C GLU A 16 -12.24 3.92 18.48
N LYS A 17 -11.82 2.78 17.93
CA LYS A 17 -10.79 1.92 18.57
C LYS A 17 -9.45 2.63 18.72
N VAL A 18 -9.02 3.40 17.72
CA VAL A 18 -7.76 4.17 17.81
C VAL A 18 -7.85 5.24 18.90
N ASN A 19 -8.96 5.98 18.95
CA ASN A 19 -9.15 7.05 19.94
C ASN A 19 -9.24 6.50 21.38
N LEU A 20 -9.64 5.24 21.57
CA LEU A 20 -9.56 4.56 22.86
C LEU A 20 -8.13 4.20 23.28
N LEU A 21 -7.20 4.09 22.33
CA LEU A 21 -5.82 3.66 22.57
C LEU A 21 -4.84 4.84 22.62
N THR A 22 -5.15 5.97 21.99
CA THR A 22 -4.25 7.12 21.92
C THR A 22 -4.97 8.42 21.61
N SER A 23 -4.44 9.52 22.15
CA SER A 23 -4.77 10.89 21.75
C SER A 23 -3.74 11.52 20.81
N ARG A 24 -2.69 10.78 20.44
CA ARG A 24 -1.63 11.27 19.55
C ARG A 24 -2.09 11.31 18.09
N PRO A 25 -1.50 12.18 17.25
CA PRO A 25 -1.81 12.25 15.82
C PRO A 25 -1.68 10.89 15.11
N TYR A 26 -2.64 10.60 14.22
CA TYR A 26 -2.58 9.47 13.30
C TYR A 26 -3.08 9.88 11.91
N ALA A 27 -2.67 9.09 10.92
CA ALA A 27 -3.12 9.24 9.54
C ALA A 27 -4.24 8.24 9.21
N ILE A 28 -5.20 8.64 8.38
CA ILE A 28 -6.10 7.73 7.65
C ILE A 28 -5.67 7.72 6.19
N ASN A 29 -5.55 6.53 5.59
CA ASN A 29 -5.18 6.35 4.19
C ASN A 29 -6.38 5.86 3.37
N LEU A 30 -6.64 6.52 2.25
CA LEU A 30 -7.62 6.14 1.23
C LEU A 30 -6.96 5.93 -0.13
N PHE A 31 -7.67 5.31 -1.08
CA PHE A 31 -7.28 5.34 -2.49
C PHE A 31 -7.94 6.55 -3.14
N ALA A 32 -7.17 7.35 -3.85
CA ALA A 32 -7.72 8.45 -4.63
C ALA A 32 -8.65 7.89 -5.74
N PRO A 33 -9.74 8.60 -6.10
CA PRO A 33 -10.55 8.24 -7.25
C PRO A 33 -9.69 8.10 -8.50
N THR A 34 -9.94 7.05 -9.28
CA THR A 34 -9.27 6.92 -10.58
C THR A 34 -9.75 8.04 -11.50
N GLN A 35 -8.81 8.77 -12.12
CA GLN A 35 -9.15 9.90 -12.99
C GLN A 35 -9.57 9.47 -14.41
N THR A 36 -9.55 8.17 -14.73
CA THR A 36 -10.04 7.65 -16.02
C THR A 36 -11.57 7.51 -16.01
N PRO A 37 -12.30 8.12 -16.98
CA PRO A 37 -13.77 8.16 -17.01
C PRO A 37 -14.47 6.81 -17.18
N SER A 38 -13.80 5.78 -17.68
CA SER A 38 -14.35 4.44 -17.82
C SER A 38 -13.86 3.56 -16.68
N ALA A 39 -14.77 3.21 -15.77
CA ALA A 39 -14.52 2.11 -14.83
C ALA A 39 -13.96 0.92 -15.62
N PRO A 40 -12.91 0.24 -15.15
CA PRO A 40 -12.32 -0.87 -15.87
C PRO A 40 -13.39 -1.95 -16.09
N ILE A 41 -13.79 -2.15 -17.35
CA ILE A 41 -14.74 -3.19 -17.74
C ILE A 41 -13.91 -4.39 -18.16
N ALA A 42 -13.86 -5.43 -17.32
CA ALA A 42 -13.40 -6.73 -17.78
C ALA A 42 -14.41 -7.28 -18.78
N SER A 43 -13.97 -7.68 -19.98
CA SER A 43 -14.84 -8.33 -20.95
C SER A 43 -15.33 -9.68 -20.42
N PRO A 44 -16.47 -10.20 -20.89
CA PRO A 44 -16.92 -11.56 -20.57
C PRO A 44 -15.82 -12.61 -20.80
N ASP A 45 -15.08 -12.51 -21.91
CA ASP A 45 -13.99 -13.43 -22.25
C ASP A 45 -12.82 -13.36 -21.26
N GLN A 46 -12.48 -12.17 -20.76
CA GLN A 46 -11.46 -12.01 -19.72
C GLN A 46 -11.92 -12.65 -18.41
N ILE A 47 -13.19 -12.49 -18.05
CA ILE A 47 -13.77 -13.11 -16.86
C ILE A 47 -13.77 -14.64 -16.99
N GLU A 48 -14.15 -15.17 -18.15
CA GLU A 48 -14.12 -16.61 -18.43
C GLU A 48 -12.70 -17.16 -18.36
N SER A 49 -11.73 -16.46 -18.96
CA SER A 49 -10.31 -16.82 -18.91
C SER A 49 -9.80 -16.87 -17.46
N ALA A 50 -10.11 -15.86 -16.65
CA ALA A 50 -9.74 -15.82 -15.24
C ALA A 50 -10.38 -16.97 -14.43
N ARG A 51 -11.66 -17.30 -14.72
CA ARG A 51 -12.36 -18.46 -14.11
C ARG A 51 -11.69 -19.77 -14.50
N ALA A 52 -11.38 -19.97 -15.77
CA ALA A 52 -10.71 -21.17 -16.27
C ALA A 52 -9.35 -21.37 -15.60
N ILE A 53 -8.51 -20.34 -15.56
CA ILE A 53 -7.16 -20.41 -14.96
C ILE A 53 -7.22 -20.70 -13.46
N THR A 54 -8.18 -20.11 -12.73
CA THR A 54 -8.28 -20.30 -11.28
C THR A 54 -9.13 -21.48 -10.83
N LYS A 55 -9.72 -22.24 -11.78
CA LYS A 55 -10.62 -23.37 -11.49
C LYS A 55 -9.96 -24.43 -10.59
N ALA A 56 -8.71 -24.79 -10.88
CA ALA A 56 -7.98 -25.78 -10.10
C ALA A 56 -7.74 -25.31 -8.66
N TYR A 57 -7.35 -24.05 -8.46
CA TYR A 57 -7.14 -23.47 -7.12
C TYR A 57 -8.42 -23.44 -6.30
N ARG A 58 -9.54 -23.10 -6.94
CA ARG A 58 -10.85 -23.07 -6.28
C ARG A 58 -11.31 -24.45 -5.86
N ALA A 59 -11.11 -25.46 -6.71
CA ALA A 59 -11.37 -26.85 -6.35
C ALA A 59 -10.48 -27.32 -5.18
N GLU A 60 -9.18 -27.00 -5.23
CA GLU A 60 -8.20 -27.31 -4.17
C GLU A 60 -8.63 -26.70 -2.81
N LEU A 61 -9.09 -25.44 -2.82
CA LEU A 61 -9.51 -24.71 -1.61
C LEU A 61 -10.99 -24.90 -1.25
N GLN A 62 -11.73 -25.74 -1.99
CA GLN A 62 -13.17 -25.99 -1.82
C GLN A 62 -14.00 -24.70 -1.84
N LEU A 63 -13.65 -23.80 -2.75
CA LEU A 63 -14.33 -22.52 -2.95
C LEU A 63 -15.30 -22.61 -4.14
N PRO A 64 -16.45 -21.93 -4.06
CA PRO A 64 -17.33 -21.80 -5.21
C PRO A 64 -16.68 -20.93 -6.29
N GLU A 65 -17.36 -20.81 -7.42
CA GLU A 65 -17.04 -19.76 -8.37
C GLU A 65 -17.24 -18.36 -7.73
N PRO A 66 -16.40 -17.37 -8.07
CA PRO A 66 -16.44 -16.08 -7.42
C PRO A 66 -17.68 -15.29 -7.87
N PRO A 67 -18.43 -14.70 -6.92
CA PRO A 67 -19.48 -13.75 -7.26
C PRO A 67 -18.82 -12.42 -7.67
N LEU A 68 -18.68 -12.20 -8.98
CA LEU A 68 -18.25 -10.93 -9.53
C LEU A 68 -19.45 -9.99 -9.61
N THR A 69 -19.69 -9.25 -8.53
CA THR A 69 -20.76 -8.25 -8.44
C THR A 69 -20.17 -6.88 -8.16
N SER A 70 -20.60 -5.90 -8.96
CA SER A 70 -20.27 -4.48 -8.75
C SER A 70 -21.12 -3.92 -7.61
N PRO A 71 -20.64 -2.96 -6.80
CA PRO A 71 -19.32 -2.31 -6.87
C PRO A 71 -18.18 -3.13 -6.24
N PHE A 72 -16.97 -3.01 -6.80
CA PHE A 72 -15.78 -3.75 -6.36
C PHE A 72 -14.93 -2.99 -5.31
N HIS A 73 -15.29 -1.74 -5.01
CA HIS A 73 -14.70 -0.88 -3.99
C HIS A 73 -15.77 0.02 -3.37
N PRO A 74 -15.57 0.55 -2.15
CA PRO A 74 -16.43 1.58 -1.59
C PRO A 74 -16.46 2.85 -2.45
N ASN A 75 -17.52 3.65 -2.33
CA ASN A 75 -17.57 4.98 -2.94
C ASN A 75 -16.60 5.92 -2.19
N PHE A 76 -15.76 6.63 -2.94
CA PHE A 76 -14.77 7.52 -2.35
C PHE A 76 -15.38 8.71 -1.61
N ASP A 77 -16.41 9.35 -2.15
CA ASP A 77 -17.03 10.52 -1.53
C ASP A 77 -17.67 10.14 -0.18
N ASP A 78 -18.31 8.97 -0.09
CA ASP A 78 -18.86 8.46 1.17
C ASP A 78 -17.75 8.20 2.22
N GLN A 79 -16.60 7.63 1.79
CA GLN A 79 -15.43 7.45 2.65
C GLN A 79 -14.81 8.79 3.06
N PHE A 80 -14.71 9.74 2.13
CA PHE A 80 -14.15 11.05 2.38
C PHE A 80 -14.99 11.83 3.39
N ASP A 81 -16.32 11.80 3.25
CA ASP A 81 -17.25 12.47 4.15
C ASP A 81 -17.11 11.99 5.60
N ILE A 82 -16.95 10.67 5.82
CA ILE A 82 -16.71 10.16 7.16
C ILE A 82 -15.33 10.57 7.69
N VAL A 83 -14.29 10.55 6.85
CA VAL A 83 -12.95 10.98 7.26
C VAL A 83 -12.94 12.47 7.63
N LEU A 84 -13.62 13.31 6.86
CA LEU A 84 -13.75 14.75 7.14
C LEU A 84 -14.49 14.99 8.46
N LYS A 85 -15.52 14.20 8.77
CA LYS A 85 -16.21 14.26 10.07
C LYS A 85 -15.29 13.87 11.22
N LEU A 86 -14.53 12.79 11.06
CA LEU A 86 -13.62 12.27 12.09
C LEU A 86 -12.38 13.16 12.32
N SER A 87 -12.00 13.97 11.32
CA SER A 87 -10.90 14.95 11.39
C SER A 87 -9.58 14.38 11.91
N PRO A 88 -9.00 13.35 11.25
CA PRO A 88 -7.67 12.86 11.63
C PRO A 88 -6.61 13.95 11.42
N ALA A 89 -5.44 13.79 12.03
CA ALA A 89 -4.34 14.73 11.84
C ALA A 89 -3.85 14.76 10.38
N VAL A 90 -3.88 13.62 9.70
CA VAL A 90 -3.48 13.49 8.29
C VAL A 90 -4.47 12.62 7.52
N LEU A 91 -4.89 13.08 6.35
CA LEU A 91 -5.46 12.24 5.29
C LEU A 91 -4.36 11.96 4.27
N SER A 92 -3.97 10.68 4.14
CA SER A 92 -3.07 10.25 3.09
C SER A 92 -3.79 9.52 1.97
N PHE A 93 -3.25 9.59 0.76
CA PHE A 93 -3.82 8.93 -0.39
C PHE A 93 -2.74 8.46 -1.38
N VAL A 94 -3.09 7.43 -2.15
CA VAL A 94 -2.28 6.87 -3.23
C VAL A 94 -3.13 6.77 -4.50
N PHE A 95 -2.49 6.52 -5.65
CA PHE A 95 -3.13 6.31 -6.95
C PHE A 95 -3.69 7.56 -7.64
N GLY A 96 -3.23 8.75 -7.26
CA GLY A 96 -3.64 9.98 -7.91
C GLY A 96 -3.62 11.19 -7.00
N THR A 97 -4.30 12.24 -7.46
CA THR A 97 -4.62 13.45 -6.69
C THR A 97 -6.09 13.45 -6.30
N LEU A 98 -6.45 14.30 -5.32
CA LEU A 98 -7.84 14.57 -4.98
C LEU A 98 -8.35 15.82 -5.71
N GLU A 99 -9.66 15.92 -5.91
CA GLU A 99 -10.25 17.11 -6.50
C GLU A 99 -10.07 18.33 -5.59
N ALA A 100 -10.09 19.53 -6.19
CA ALA A 100 -9.92 20.80 -5.47
C ALA A 100 -10.90 20.95 -4.29
N LYS A 101 -12.15 20.48 -4.45
CA LYS A 101 -13.19 20.52 -3.40
C LYS A 101 -12.80 19.70 -2.16
N HIS A 102 -12.19 18.53 -2.36
CA HIS A 102 -11.76 17.66 -1.26
C HIS A 102 -10.52 18.25 -0.57
N MET A 103 -9.57 18.77 -1.35
CA MET A 103 -8.39 19.44 -0.82
C MET A 103 -8.75 20.67 0.00
N GLU A 104 -9.72 21.48 -0.45
CA GLU A 104 -10.23 22.64 0.28
C GLU A 104 -10.96 22.24 1.57
N ALA A 105 -11.80 21.20 1.51
CA ALA A 105 -12.47 20.69 2.70
C ALA A 105 -11.48 20.25 3.79
N CYS A 106 -10.39 19.55 3.42
CA CYS A 106 -9.32 19.18 4.35
C CYS A 106 -8.65 20.42 4.97
N ARG A 107 -8.29 21.42 4.15
CA ARG A 107 -7.69 22.68 4.65
C ARG A 107 -8.60 23.40 5.65
N ASN A 108 -9.89 23.50 5.36
CA ASN A 108 -10.88 24.15 6.23
C ASN A 108 -11.06 23.42 7.58
N ARG A 109 -10.72 22.13 7.64
CA ARG A 109 -10.72 21.32 8.88
C ARG A 109 -9.35 21.19 9.54
N GLY A 110 -8.31 21.82 8.98
CA GLY A 110 -6.93 21.67 9.49
C GLY A 110 -6.36 20.26 9.32
N ILE A 111 -6.92 19.45 8.41
CA ILE A 111 -6.42 18.11 8.11
C ILE A 111 -5.25 18.24 7.13
N LEU A 112 -4.06 17.78 7.54
CA LEU A 112 -2.91 17.74 6.65
C LEU A 112 -3.13 16.68 5.57
N THR A 113 -2.68 16.93 4.36
CA THR A 113 -2.84 16.01 3.23
C THR A 113 -1.51 15.45 2.78
N MET A 114 -1.47 14.16 2.46
CA MET A 114 -0.25 13.47 2.05
C MET A 114 -0.50 12.56 0.85
N GLY A 115 0.03 12.90 -0.31
CA GLY A 115 -0.06 12.05 -1.51
C GLY A 115 1.24 11.29 -1.76
N ALA A 116 1.16 10.10 -2.36
CA ALA A 116 2.35 9.36 -2.78
C ALA A 116 2.60 9.51 -4.29
N ALA A 117 3.88 9.67 -4.66
CA ALA A 117 4.36 9.73 -6.02
C ALA A 117 5.51 8.75 -6.23
N THR A 118 5.62 8.25 -7.46
CA THR A 118 6.68 7.35 -7.95
C THR A 118 7.56 8.02 -9.01
N THR A 119 7.13 9.17 -9.54
CA THR A 119 7.87 10.00 -10.49
C THR A 119 7.81 11.49 -10.12
N LEU A 120 8.68 12.31 -10.72
CA LEU A 120 8.63 13.76 -10.57
C LEU A 120 7.33 14.37 -11.13
N GLU A 121 6.78 13.81 -12.20
CA GLU A 121 5.53 14.30 -12.80
C GLU A 121 4.35 14.15 -11.84
N GLU A 122 4.19 12.96 -11.24
CA GLU A 122 3.17 12.70 -10.23
C GLU A 122 3.36 13.62 -9.01
N ALA A 123 4.60 13.83 -8.58
CA ALA A 123 4.91 14.71 -7.46
C ALA A 123 4.59 16.18 -7.76
N ARG A 124 4.82 16.66 -8.99
CA ARG A 124 4.40 18.00 -9.43
C ARG A 124 2.88 18.14 -9.43
N ALA A 125 2.15 17.10 -9.83
CA ALA A 125 0.69 17.11 -9.76
C ALA A 125 0.19 17.20 -8.31
N LEU A 126 0.85 16.52 -7.36
CA LEU A 126 0.54 16.62 -5.93
C LEU A 126 0.87 18.01 -5.35
N GLU A 127 2.02 18.58 -5.70
CA GLU A 127 2.40 19.94 -5.28
C GLU A 127 1.40 20.97 -5.82
N ALA A 128 0.99 20.85 -7.09
CA ALA A 128 -0.02 21.71 -7.68
C ALA A 128 -1.40 21.56 -7.01
N ALA A 129 -1.76 20.36 -6.55
CA ALA A 129 -2.96 20.13 -5.76
C ALA A 129 -2.89 20.73 -4.34
N GLY A 130 -1.68 21.10 -3.89
CA GLY A 130 -1.44 21.73 -2.60
C GLY A 130 -1.43 20.76 -1.43
N VAL A 131 -0.87 19.55 -1.61
CA VAL A 131 -0.67 18.62 -0.50
C VAL A 131 0.32 19.18 0.53
N SER A 132 0.17 18.77 1.79
CA SER A 132 1.09 19.16 2.86
C SER A 132 2.43 18.40 2.80
N TYR A 133 2.40 17.15 2.33
CA TYR A 133 3.58 16.28 2.20
C TYR A 133 3.48 15.40 0.95
N ILE A 134 4.62 15.08 0.35
CA ILE A 134 4.71 14.11 -0.76
C ILE A 134 5.52 12.90 -0.30
N VAL A 135 4.95 11.71 -0.44
CA VAL A 135 5.65 10.45 -0.20
C VAL A 135 6.36 10.02 -1.48
N ALA A 136 7.69 10.05 -1.49
CA ALA A 136 8.54 9.53 -2.56
C ALA A 136 8.62 8.00 -2.45
N GLN A 137 7.75 7.29 -3.18
CA GLN A 137 7.69 5.83 -3.15
C GLN A 137 8.61 5.20 -4.19
N GLY A 138 9.86 4.92 -3.80
CA GLY A 138 10.82 4.25 -4.67
C GLY A 138 10.47 2.78 -4.95
N THR A 139 11.13 2.20 -5.94
CA THR A 139 10.85 0.85 -6.44
C THR A 139 11.03 -0.26 -5.38
N GLU A 140 11.82 0.00 -4.33
CA GLU A 140 12.08 -0.92 -3.23
C GLU A 140 10.87 -1.12 -2.30
N ALA A 141 9.84 -0.26 -2.41
CA ALA A 141 8.65 -0.33 -1.57
C ALA A 141 7.86 -1.64 -1.76
N GLY A 142 7.30 -2.14 -0.65
CA GLY A 142 6.38 -3.28 -0.64
C GLY A 142 4.93 -2.85 -0.90
N GLY A 143 4.10 -3.79 -1.31
CA GLY A 143 2.68 -3.54 -1.59
C GLY A 143 2.49 -2.79 -2.91
N HIS A 144 1.31 -2.19 -3.09
CA HIS A 144 0.96 -1.49 -4.32
C HIS A 144 1.93 -0.36 -4.66
N ARG A 145 2.29 -0.29 -5.94
CA ARG A 145 2.92 0.88 -6.52
C ARG A 145 1.89 2.00 -6.61
N ALA A 146 2.27 3.17 -6.11
CA ALA A 146 1.42 4.34 -5.93
C ALA A 146 1.19 5.13 -7.24
N LEU A 147 1.65 4.58 -8.37
CA LEU A 147 1.44 5.07 -9.73
C LEU A 147 0.05 5.69 -9.88
N PHE A 148 -0.10 6.74 -10.66
CA PHE A 148 -1.42 7.36 -10.86
C PHE A 148 -2.26 6.52 -11.83
N SER A 149 -1.68 6.07 -12.94
CA SER A 149 -2.35 5.16 -13.87
C SER A 149 -2.21 3.70 -13.43
N THR A 150 -3.17 2.85 -13.81
CA THR A 150 -3.02 1.39 -13.72
C THR A 150 -2.19 0.81 -14.85
N ASP A 151 -2.11 1.53 -15.97
CA ASP A 151 -1.55 1.05 -17.23
C ASP A 151 -0.06 1.35 -17.35
N ASP A 152 0.46 2.23 -16.49
CA ASP A 152 1.88 2.57 -16.46
C ASP A 152 2.73 1.37 -16.01
N ASP A 153 3.91 1.27 -16.63
CA ASP A 153 4.98 0.38 -16.21
C ASP A 153 5.67 0.90 -14.95
N GLU A 154 6.38 0.01 -14.26
CA GLU A 154 7.22 0.40 -13.13
C GLU A 154 8.36 1.33 -13.60
N PRO A 155 8.49 2.55 -13.06
CA PRO A 155 9.57 3.48 -13.44
C PRO A 155 10.97 2.97 -13.06
N GLY A 156 11.07 2.11 -12.03
CA GLY A 156 12.33 1.50 -11.61
C GLY A 156 13.27 2.45 -10.87
N VAL A 157 12.78 3.64 -10.48
CA VAL A 157 13.57 4.64 -9.76
C VAL A 157 13.76 4.22 -8.30
N SER A 158 15.00 4.25 -7.83
CA SER A 158 15.33 3.92 -6.44
C SER A 158 14.72 4.95 -5.47
N THR A 159 14.50 4.55 -4.22
CA THR A 159 13.97 5.46 -3.19
C THR A 159 14.90 6.65 -2.97
N GLU A 160 16.22 6.42 -3.06
CA GLU A 160 17.23 7.48 -2.95
C GLU A 160 17.17 8.46 -4.12
N ASP A 161 17.15 7.97 -5.36
CA ASP A 161 17.17 8.82 -6.55
C ASP A 161 15.89 9.62 -6.68
N LEU A 162 14.73 8.97 -6.45
CA LEU A 162 13.43 9.65 -6.45
C LEU A 162 13.41 10.75 -5.39
N THR A 163 13.87 10.45 -4.16
CA THR A 163 13.90 11.45 -3.08
C THR A 163 14.77 12.65 -3.46
N LYS A 164 15.98 12.43 -4.01
CA LYS A 164 16.87 13.51 -4.46
C LYS A 164 16.25 14.34 -5.59
N GLU A 165 15.63 13.67 -6.55
CA GLU A 165 14.97 14.33 -7.67
C GLU A 165 13.84 15.25 -7.18
N LEU A 166 12.97 14.75 -6.28
CA LEU A 166 11.87 15.55 -5.73
C LEU A 166 12.38 16.74 -4.90
N LEU A 167 13.38 16.51 -4.02
CA LEU A 167 13.98 17.59 -3.21
C LEU A 167 14.61 18.70 -4.05
N SER A 168 15.12 18.36 -5.24
CA SER A 168 15.75 19.34 -6.13
C SER A 168 14.75 20.17 -6.95
N ASN A 169 13.50 19.70 -7.06
CA ASN A 169 12.50 20.27 -7.98
C ASN A 169 11.26 20.84 -7.29
N LEU A 170 11.00 20.47 -6.04
CA LEU A 170 9.76 20.80 -5.32
C LEU A 170 10.05 21.55 -4.03
N LYS A 171 9.06 22.31 -3.56
CA LYS A 171 9.10 23.03 -2.27
C LYS A 171 8.37 22.25 -1.18
N THR A 172 7.45 21.38 -1.57
CA THR A 172 6.66 20.56 -0.65
C THR A 172 7.56 19.58 0.11
N PRO A 173 7.41 19.46 1.44
CA PRO A 173 8.19 18.50 2.24
C PRO A 173 8.08 17.06 1.73
N ILE A 174 9.23 16.39 1.57
CA ILE A 174 9.32 15.02 1.02
C ILE A 174 9.48 14.00 2.14
N ILE A 175 8.74 12.89 2.04
CA ILE A 175 8.82 11.72 2.92
C ILE A 175 9.34 10.54 2.08
N ALA A 176 10.50 10.00 2.42
CA ALA A 176 11.07 8.88 1.69
C ALA A 176 10.38 7.55 2.05
N ALA A 177 10.04 6.72 1.06
CA ALA A 177 9.38 5.44 1.29
C ALA A 177 9.88 4.34 0.34
N GLY A 178 10.39 3.25 0.91
CA GLY A 178 10.85 2.08 0.18
C GLY A 178 12.21 1.58 0.66
N GLY A 179 12.30 0.29 1.00
CA GLY A 179 13.56 -0.32 1.45
C GLY A 179 14.13 0.15 2.79
N ILE A 180 13.47 1.07 3.51
CA ILE A 180 13.92 1.63 4.79
C ILE A 180 13.56 0.65 5.92
N MET A 181 14.58 0.04 6.53
CA MET A 181 14.38 -1.06 7.49
C MET A 181 15.05 -0.84 8.85
N THR A 182 16.00 0.08 8.95
CA THR A 182 16.74 0.38 10.18
C THR A 182 16.82 1.88 10.45
N GLY A 183 17.29 2.26 11.64
CA GLY A 183 17.53 3.67 11.94
C GLY A 183 18.70 4.28 11.14
N GLU A 184 19.68 3.49 10.71
CA GLU A 184 20.72 3.94 9.78
C GLU A 184 20.12 4.30 8.42
N ASP A 185 19.21 3.45 7.90
CA ASP A 185 18.47 3.72 6.66
C ASP A 185 17.64 5.01 6.82
N LEU A 186 16.96 5.18 7.97
CA LEU A 186 16.22 6.41 8.29
C LEU A 186 17.13 7.64 8.26
N ALA A 187 18.24 7.60 9.02
CA ALA A 187 19.18 8.70 9.13
C ALA A 187 19.78 9.10 7.78
N LYS A 188 20.03 8.13 6.89
CA LYS A 188 20.46 8.39 5.52
C LYS A 188 19.48 9.32 4.80
N PHE A 189 18.17 9.03 4.83
CA PHE A 189 17.17 9.86 4.16
C PHE A 189 16.97 11.23 4.82
N ILE A 190 17.09 11.31 6.14
CA ILE A 190 17.10 12.61 6.84
C ILE A 190 18.30 13.45 6.40
N LYS A 191 19.51 12.87 6.31
CA LYS A 191 20.71 13.56 5.80
C LYS A 191 20.58 14.00 4.34
N LEU A 192 19.83 13.25 3.52
CA LEU A 192 19.53 13.64 2.14
C LEU A 192 18.59 14.85 2.04
N GLY A 193 17.87 15.19 3.12
CA GLY A 193 16.92 16.31 3.16
C GLY A 193 15.45 15.89 3.22
N ALA A 194 15.14 14.59 3.30
CA ALA A 194 13.77 14.15 3.55
C ALA A 194 13.31 14.63 4.94
N SER A 195 12.06 15.07 5.03
CA SER A 195 11.47 15.55 6.29
C SER A 195 11.06 14.41 7.22
N ALA A 196 10.78 13.23 6.66
CA ALA A 196 10.51 12.00 7.39
C ALA A 196 10.74 10.78 6.49
N VAL A 197 10.51 9.58 7.05
CA VAL A 197 10.46 8.32 6.31
C VAL A 197 9.14 7.59 6.57
N GLN A 198 8.69 6.81 5.59
CA GLN A 198 7.55 5.90 5.75
C GLN A 198 8.02 4.45 5.61
N MET A 199 7.88 3.67 6.68
CA MET A 199 8.34 2.29 6.78
C MET A 199 7.13 1.34 6.84
N GLY A 200 7.00 0.45 5.86
CA GLY A 200 5.95 -0.58 5.82
C GLY A 200 6.47 -1.94 6.26
N THR A 201 7.32 -2.53 5.43
CA THR A 201 7.89 -3.88 5.63
C THR A 201 8.49 -4.09 7.02
N ALA A 202 9.16 -3.07 7.57
CA ALA A 202 9.81 -3.14 8.88
C ALA A 202 8.87 -3.49 10.04
N PHE A 203 7.56 -3.23 9.91
CA PHE A 203 6.55 -3.51 10.93
C PHE A 203 5.74 -4.79 10.69
N LEU A 204 5.97 -5.53 9.59
CA LEU A 204 5.13 -6.68 9.23
C LEU A 204 5.19 -7.85 10.23
N LEU A 205 6.25 -7.94 11.03
CA LEU A 205 6.38 -8.94 12.10
C LEU A 205 6.12 -8.39 13.51
N ALA A 206 5.78 -7.11 13.65
CA ALA A 206 5.47 -6.52 14.95
C ALA A 206 4.29 -7.24 15.63
N HIS A 207 4.23 -7.27 16.95
CA HIS A 207 3.17 -7.97 17.69
C HIS A 207 1.75 -7.49 17.33
N GLU A 208 1.60 -6.20 17.03
CA GLU A 208 0.34 -5.55 16.69
C GLU A 208 -0.06 -5.72 15.22
N ALA A 209 0.86 -6.21 14.37
CA ALA A 209 0.59 -6.36 12.94
C ALA A 209 -0.42 -7.49 12.67
N ALA A 210 -1.46 -7.18 11.90
CA ALA A 210 -2.50 -8.13 11.48
C ALA A 210 -2.05 -9.10 10.37
N THR A 211 -0.74 -9.31 10.20
CA THR A 211 -0.18 -10.28 9.25
C THR A 211 -0.53 -11.70 9.70
N SER A 212 -1.14 -12.47 8.79
CA SER A 212 -1.58 -13.84 9.08
C SER A 212 -0.39 -14.76 9.34
N LYS A 213 -0.62 -15.88 10.04
CA LYS A 213 0.43 -16.88 10.30
C LYS A 213 1.19 -17.30 9.03
N PRO A 214 0.54 -17.78 7.94
CA PRO A 214 1.27 -18.19 6.73
C PRO A 214 2.06 -17.04 6.08
N TYR A 215 1.62 -15.79 6.23
CA TYR A 215 2.37 -14.63 5.75
C TYR A 215 3.62 -14.38 6.59
N ARG A 216 3.52 -14.45 7.91
CA ARG A 216 4.68 -14.36 8.81
C ARG A 216 5.68 -15.48 8.55
N GLU A 217 5.20 -16.72 8.38
CA GLU A 217 6.05 -17.86 8.03
C GLU A 217 6.78 -17.65 6.69
N LEU A 218 6.08 -17.13 5.67
CA LEU A 218 6.70 -16.84 4.38
C LEU A 218 7.77 -15.74 4.49
N ILE A 219 7.54 -14.70 5.29
CA ILE A 219 8.54 -13.67 5.56
C ILE A 219 9.78 -14.26 6.25
N LEU A 220 9.59 -15.15 7.23
CA LEU A 220 10.68 -15.69 8.04
C LEU A 220 11.55 -16.72 7.31
N HIS A 221 10.97 -17.46 6.36
CA HIS A 221 11.64 -18.62 5.75
C HIS A 221 11.91 -18.48 4.25
N SER A 222 11.36 -17.47 3.57
CA SER A 222 11.62 -17.29 2.14
C SER A 222 13.01 -16.69 1.89
N GLU A 223 13.78 -17.36 1.04
CA GLU A 223 15.04 -16.83 0.49
C GLU A 223 14.82 -16.05 -0.82
N ARG A 224 13.57 -15.98 -1.31
CA ARG A 224 13.25 -15.32 -2.58
C ARG A 224 13.18 -13.81 -2.41
N THR A 225 13.68 -13.10 -3.43
CA THR A 225 13.56 -11.63 -3.48
C THR A 225 12.11 -11.22 -3.82
N PRO A 226 11.54 -10.20 -3.15
CA PRO A 226 10.23 -9.69 -3.50
C PRO A 226 10.12 -9.18 -4.94
N GLU A 227 9.13 -9.65 -5.68
CA GLU A 227 8.89 -9.31 -7.08
C GLU A 227 7.62 -8.47 -7.24
N LEU A 228 7.55 -7.70 -8.32
CA LEU A 228 6.33 -7.00 -8.72
C LEU A 228 5.37 -7.97 -9.41
N THR A 229 4.08 -7.85 -9.09
CA THR A 229 3.03 -8.67 -9.68
C THR A 229 1.71 -7.90 -9.74
N ARG A 230 0.87 -8.26 -10.71
CA ARG A 230 -0.55 -7.86 -10.79
C ARG A 230 -1.50 -8.99 -10.35
N ALA A 231 -0.98 -10.20 -10.10
CA ALA A 231 -1.76 -11.42 -9.93
C ALA A 231 -2.88 -11.32 -8.89
N PHE A 232 -2.65 -10.62 -7.78
CA PHE A 232 -3.62 -10.55 -6.69
C PHE A 232 -4.67 -9.45 -6.87
N SER A 233 -4.34 -8.35 -7.53
CA SER A 233 -5.19 -7.15 -7.47
C SER A 233 -5.50 -6.51 -8.81
N GLY A 234 -4.76 -6.87 -9.87
CA GLY A 234 -4.81 -6.21 -11.18
C GLY A 234 -3.92 -4.97 -11.25
N ARG A 235 -3.50 -4.43 -10.10
CA ARG A 235 -2.56 -3.32 -9.98
C ARG A 235 -1.19 -3.84 -9.54
N LEU A 236 -0.13 -3.19 -10.04
CA LEU A 236 1.24 -3.56 -9.74
C LEU A 236 1.53 -3.42 -8.25
N ALA A 237 2.01 -4.50 -7.62
CA ALA A 237 2.35 -4.54 -6.20
C ALA A 237 3.56 -5.46 -5.96
N ARG A 238 4.41 -5.12 -4.99
CA ARG A 238 5.59 -5.90 -4.63
C ARG A 238 5.34 -6.82 -3.45
N GLY A 239 5.64 -8.10 -3.61
CA GLY A 239 5.49 -9.12 -2.57
C GLY A 239 6.50 -10.25 -2.69
N LEU A 240 6.66 -11.00 -1.60
CA LEU A 240 7.37 -12.27 -1.63
C LEU A 240 6.60 -13.22 -2.57
N PRO A 241 7.26 -13.75 -3.61
CA PRO A 241 6.60 -14.64 -4.54
C PRO A 241 6.13 -15.93 -3.86
N ASN A 242 5.01 -16.45 -4.31
CA ASN A 242 4.45 -17.75 -3.95
C ASN A 242 3.92 -18.46 -5.19
N ARG A 243 3.39 -19.66 -4.99
CA ARG A 243 2.84 -20.50 -6.07
C ARG A 243 1.84 -19.75 -6.95
N PHE A 244 0.86 -19.06 -6.36
CA PHE A 244 -0.14 -18.34 -7.15
C PHE A 244 0.49 -17.23 -8.00
N GLN A 245 1.44 -16.49 -7.46
CA GLN A 245 2.14 -15.46 -8.22
C GLN A 245 2.93 -16.04 -9.40
N ASP A 246 3.64 -17.15 -9.21
CA ASP A 246 4.44 -17.78 -10.26
C ASP A 246 3.55 -18.35 -11.38
N GLU A 247 2.47 -19.04 -11.00
CA GLU A 247 1.54 -19.64 -11.97
C GLU A 247 0.75 -18.57 -12.75
N MET A 248 0.30 -17.50 -12.08
CA MET A 248 -0.37 -16.38 -12.76
C MET A 248 0.59 -15.58 -13.66
N LYS A 249 1.89 -15.54 -13.36
CA LYS A 249 2.91 -14.93 -14.22
C LYS A 249 3.03 -15.65 -15.56
N ALA A 250 2.81 -16.97 -15.59
CA ALA A 250 2.75 -17.77 -16.81
C ALA A 250 1.43 -17.62 -17.59
N ALA A 251 0.38 -17.07 -16.95
CA ALA A 251 -0.96 -16.90 -17.54
C ALA A 251 -1.49 -15.45 -17.39
N PRO A 252 -0.82 -14.44 -17.98
CA PRO A 252 -1.14 -13.02 -17.75
C PRO A 252 -2.55 -12.62 -18.23
N HIS A 253 -3.11 -13.33 -19.22
CA HIS A 253 -4.47 -13.10 -19.71
C HIS A 253 -5.56 -13.50 -18.69
N GLY A 254 -5.21 -14.21 -17.62
CA GLY A 254 -6.10 -14.52 -16.49
C GLY A 254 -6.15 -13.45 -15.42
N VAL A 255 -5.37 -12.37 -15.54
CA VAL A 255 -5.36 -11.27 -14.56
C VAL A 255 -6.36 -10.21 -15.00
N LEU A 256 -7.43 -10.03 -14.21
CA LEU A 256 -8.42 -8.98 -14.44
C LEU A 256 -7.85 -7.59 -14.09
N PRO A 257 -8.42 -6.49 -14.64
CA PRO A 257 -8.02 -5.15 -14.23
C PRO A 257 -8.35 -4.87 -12.75
N PHE A 258 -7.60 -3.96 -12.14
CA PHE A 258 -7.91 -3.46 -10.79
C PHE A 258 -9.19 -2.60 -10.83
N PRO A 259 -10.09 -2.67 -9.85
CA PRO A 259 -10.06 -3.50 -8.64
C PRO A 259 -10.77 -4.86 -8.77
N ILE A 260 -11.20 -5.25 -9.97
CA ILE A 260 -11.95 -6.51 -10.20
C ILE A 260 -11.12 -7.71 -9.77
N GLN A 261 -9.83 -7.78 -10.14
CA GLN A 261 -8.96 -8.88 -9.73
C GLN A 261 -8.80 -8.96 -8.21
N ASN A 262 -8.74 -7.82 -7.51
CA ASN A 262 -8.67 -7.81 -6.05
C ASN A 262 -9.90 -8.46 -5.42
N ALA A 263 -11.10 -8.17 -5.95
CA ALA A 263 -12.33 -8.82 -5.52
C ALA A 263 -12.36 -10.31 -5.90
N PHE A 264 -11.93 -10.63 -7.12
CA PHE A 264 -11.90 -11.99 -7.68
C PHE A 264 -11.01 -12.95 -6.89
N THR A 265 -9.88 -12.48 -6.34
CA THR A 265 -8.92 -13.31 -5.59
C THR A 265 -9.09 -13.23 -4.06
N ARG A 266 -10.03 -12.42 -3.57
CA ARG A 266 -10.16 -12.15 -2.12
C ARG A 266 -10.48 -13.40 -1.32
N ASP A 267 -11.37 -14.25 -1.81
CA ASP A 267 -11.77 -15.49 -1.15
C ASP A 267 -10.65 -16.54 -1.20
N LEU A 268 -9.91 -16.65 -2.31
CA LEU A 268 -8.70 -17.47 -2.41
C LEU A 268 -7.69 -17.08 -1.32
N ARG A 269 -7.36 -15.78 -1.22
CA ARG A 269 -6.44 -15.24 -0.21
C ARG A 269 -6.91 -15.52 1.21
N LYS A 270 -8.19 -15.27 1.48
CA LYS A 270 -8.80 -15.49 2.81
C LYS A 270 -8.74 -16.97 3.18
N LYS A 271 -9.17 -17.86 2.28
CA LYS A 271 -9.21 -19.30 2.53
C LYS A 271 -7.81 -19.89 2.70
N SER A 272 -6.85 -19.45 1.88
CA SER A 272 -5.43 -19.82 2.02
C SER A 272 -4.89 -19.46 3.40
N ALA A 273 -5.20 -18.25 3.89
CA ALA A 273 -4.81 -17.84 5.23
C ALA A 273 -5.48 -18.68 6.34
N GLU A 274 -6.76 -19.01 6.19
CA GLU A 274 -7.52 -19.85 7.15
C GLU A 274 -6.96 -21.27 7.27
N VAL A 275 -6.55 -21.88 6.15
CA VAL A 275 -5.96 -23.23 6.13
C VAL A 275 -4.45 -23.24 6.39
N GLY A 276 -3.85 -22.07 6.64
CA GLY A 276 -2.42 -21.94 6.92
C GLY A 276 -1.50 -22.13 5.70
N SER A 277 -2.02 -22.00 4.48
CA SER A 277 -1.22 -22.10 3.24
C SER A 277 -0.69 -20.71 2.80
N PRO A 278 0.61 -20.58 2.48
CA PRO A 278 1.18 -19.37 1.91
C PRO A 278 0.98 -19.24 0.38
N ASP A 279 0.40 -20.25 -0.27
CA ASP A 279 0.42 -20.37 -1.73
C ASP A 279 -0.40 -19.30 -2.45
N PHE A 280 -1.50 -18.84 -1.85
CA PHE A 280 -2.43 -17.90 -2.47
C PHE A 280 -2.57 -16.59 -1.70
N ILE A 281 -1.73 -16.31 -0.71
CA ILE A 281 -1.76 -15.05 0.05
C ILE A 281 -1.05 -13.93 -0.70
N SER A 282 -1.54 -12.69 -0.58
CA SER A 282 -0.82 -11.52 -1.06
C SER A 282 0.24 -11.09 -0.04
N ALA A 283 1.43 -11.67 -0.12
CA ALA A 283 2.51 -11.47 0.85
C ALA A 283 3.36 -10.23 0.53
N TRP A 284 2.78 -9.05 0.69
CA TRP A 284 3.41 -7.78 0.34
C TRP A 284 4.70 -7.51 1.13
N ALA A 285 5.79 -7.19 0.45
CA ALA A 285 7.07 -6.97 1.10
C ALA A 285 7.97 -6.15 0.19
N GLY A 286 8.68 -5.19 0.77
CA GLY A 286 9.70 -4.41 0.07
C GLY A 286 11.01 -5.17 -0.04
N LEU A 287 11.91 -4.70 -0.91
CA LEU A 287 13.20 -5.37 -1.18
C LEU A 287 14.11 -5.50 0.05
N GLY A 288 13.89 -4.68 1.09
CA GLY A 288 14.60 -4.77 2.36
C GLY A 288 14.11 -5.87 3.33
N VAL A 289 13.16 -6.73 2.94
CA VAL A 289 12.52 -7.71 3.85
C VAL A 289 13.51 -8.63 4.57
N SER A 290 14.67 -8.93 3.98
CA SER A 290 15.71 -9.74 4.63
C SER A 290 16.29 -9.11 5.91
N LYS A 291 16.12 -7.79 6.11
CA LYS A 291 16.54 -7.07 7.32
C LYS A 291 15.44 -7.01 8.40
N ILE A 292 14.28 -7.64 8.19
CA ILE A 292 13.14 -7.53 9.10
C ILE A 292 13.46 -8.09 10.49
N ARG A 293 12.93 -7.44 11.53
CA ARG A 293 13.13 -7.82 12.93
C ARG A 293 11.87 -8.52 13.44
N ASN A 294 12.06 -9.62 14.15
CA ASN A 294 10.98 -10.42 14.73
C ASN A 294 11.02 -10.39 16.27
N GLY A 295 9.89 -10.61 16.93
CA GLY A 295 9.78 -10.67 18.39
C GLY A 295 9.74 -9.30 19.08
N PHE A 296 9.41 -8.23 18.35
CA PHE A 296 9.30 -6.88 18.87
C PHE A 296 7.87 -6.36 18.72
N SER A 297 7.43 -5.54 19.68
CA SER A 297 6.29 -4.64 19.52
C SER A 297 6.63 -3.49 18.57
N SER A 298 5.61 -2.83 18.05
CA SER A 298 5.76 -1.62 17.22
C SER A 298 6.52 -0.49 17.95
N VAL A 299 6.29 -0.33 19.25
CA VAL A 299 6.99 0.67 20.09
C VAL A 299 8.46 0.34 20.26
N GLU A 300 8.81 -0.93 20.50
CA GLU A 300 10.23 -1.33 20.62
C GLU A 300 10.99 -1.13 19.32
N LEU A 301 10.37 -1.43 18.17
CA LEU A 301 10.95 -1.14 16.86
C LEU A 301 11.18 0.36 16.67
N LEU A 302 10.21 1.21 17.01
CA LEU A 302 10.36 2.67 16.92
C LEU A 302 11.52 3.18 17.77
N HIS A 303 11.62 2.76 19.04
CA HIS A 303 12.73 3.14 19.91
C HIS A 303 14.08 2.69 19.35
N GLN A 304 14.15 1.49 18.77
CA GLN A 304 15.37 0.99 18.18
C GLN A 304 15.77 1.79 16.93
N PHE A 305 14.82 2.11 16.04
CA PHE A 305 15.09 2.95 14.87
C PHE A 305 15.53 4.36 15.28
N GLU A 306 14.89 4.95 16.29
CA GLU A 306 15.28 6.27 16.81
C GLU A 306 16.71 6.24 17.36
N LYS A 307 17.04 5.24 18.19
CA LYS A 307 18.39 5.08 18.76
C LYS A 307 19.46 4.94 17.68
N GLU A 308 19.24 4.08 16.71
CA GLU A 308 20.14 3.83 15.56
C GLU A 308 20.30 5.10 14.69
N ALA A 309 19.20 5.79 14.43
CA ALA A 309 19.21 7.03 13.65
C ALA A 309 19.99 8.14 14.37
N LEU A 310 19.73 8.35 15.67
CA LEU A 310 20.45 9.33 16.47
C LEU A 310 21.93 9.01 16.59
N ALA A 311 22.31 7.73 16.67
CA ALA A 311 23.72 7.33 16.65
C ALA A 311 24.38 7.66 15.30
N THR A 312 23.66 7.49 14.20
CA THR A 312 24.14 7.75 12.83
C THR A 312 24.20 9.24 12.49
N LEU A 313 23.30 10.06 13.06
CA LEU A 313 23.23 11.51 12.84
C LEU A 313 24.26 12.31 13.66
N LYS A 314 24.92 11.69 14.65
CA LYS A 314 26.01 12.34 15.37
C LYS A 314 27.13 12.76 14.40
N PRO A 315 27.65 14.00 14.55
CA PRO A 315 28.71 14.54 13.71
C PRO A 315 30.03 13.78 13.86
#